data_AF-A0A2E3GNA0-F1
#
_entry.id   AF-A0A2E3GNA0-F1
#
_cell.length_a   1.000
_cell.length_b   1.000
_cell.length_c   1.000
_cell.angle_alpha   90.00
_cell.angle_beta   90.00
_cell.angle_gamma   90.00
#
_symmetry.space_group_name_H-M   'P 1'
#
loop_
_entity.id
_entity.type
_entity.pdbx_description
1 polymer ?
#
loop_
_entity_poly.entity_id
_entity_poly.type
_entity_poly.pdbx_seq_one_letter_code
_entity_poly.pdbx_strand_id
1 'polypeptide(L)'
;MKTIVYFFLSCIAFMPHYVYSFCGFYVAKANTELFNEKSEVILTRDGFETVLTMSNDFKGDVKDFAMVIPVPTVLSRNNIKVVDRYIFDRLNGYSGPRLVEYYDEHPCYRYDYRMMGKISIPAMEVTEGASGSIEFDDYQVTIEASYTVGEYDILLLSAEESLGLKRWLTDNGYQIPEKAEAILEPYLKSDMKFFVAKINLEEYGQSDYQNLRPIQIRYNHPRFMLPIRLGMANARGSQDLIVYAMTPLGRVEATNYQTVDIPSNFNIPTSITSQFSEFYKDLFAKAYRRNGRNAVFVEYAWDLSSSNYTKCDPCATTPPAYSELIDAGVHWIDYEDVSGWGGADYSGNLFFTRLHVRYDNLHFPSDLEFHVTSNMTSHQGRYVMNHMYDGPIDCEGDTDLHYYLQVKDRREDELDNLAYYAGWDKNKYRSYISAIDKNLERVDPENKRNNLWFVIKHFGRNILGYKATPHYQYAVVTLVGILGLVFMRRFARRKKVLRVQ
;
A
#
# COMPACT_ATOMS: atom_id res chain seq x y z
N MET A 1 -55.18 -17.16 28.92
CA MET A 1 -54.36 -16.04 28.39
C MET A 1 -53.52 -16.59 27.25
N LYS A 2 -53.55 -16.05 26.03
CA LYS A 2 -53.03 -14.75 25.55
C LYS A 2 -51.49 -14.66 25.58
N THR A 3 -50.92 -14.48 24.39
CA THR A 3 -49.62 -13.81 24.12
C THR A 3 -48.35 -14.64 24.34
N ILE A 4 -48.12 -15.63 23.46
CA ILE A 4 -46.77 -16.11 23.12
C ILE A 4 -46.14 -15.07 22.19
N VAL A 5 -45.29 -14.18 22.72
CA VAL A 5 -44.58 -13.13 21.95
C VAL A 5 -43.20 -12.90 22.58
N TYR A 6 -42.18 -12.60 21.75
CA TYR A 6 -40.77 -12.44 22.14
C TYR A 6 -40.17 -13.72 22.77
N PHE A 7 -40.00 -14.84 22.06
CA PHE A 7 -39.49 -14.99 20.69
C PHE A 7 -38.13 -14.29 20.47
N PHE A 8 -37.06 -14.96 20.93
CA PHE A 8 -35.79 -15.11 20.21
C PHE A 8 -35.08 -13.85 19.65
N LEU A 9 -35.19 -12.70 20.32
CA LEU A 9 -34.60 -11.44 19.85
C LEU A 9 -33.23 -11.16 20.46
N SER A 10 -32.28 -10.72 19.61
CA SER A 10 -31.02 -10.05 19.98
C SER A 10 -29.90 -10.88 20.66
N CYS A 11 -29.45 -11.98 20.04
CA CYS A 11 -28.14 -12.58 20.35
C CYS A 11 -27.31 -13.08 19.14
N ILE A 12 -27.86 -13.16 17.92
CA ILE A 12 -27.11 -13.61 16.72
C ILE A 12 -27.49 -12.72 15.52
N ALA A 13 -26.76 -11.61 15.32
CA ALA A 13 -26.97 -10.71 14.16
C ALA A 13 -25.77 -9.80 13.81
N PHE A 14 -24.57 -10.02 14.36
CA PHE A 14 -23.34 -9.29 13.99
C PHE A 14 -22.11 -10.20 14.05
N MET A 15 -22.02 -11.14 13.11
CA MET A 15 -20.70 -11.60 12.64
C MET A 15 -20.28 -10.68 11.48
N PRO A 16 -19.01 -10.25 11.40
CA PRO A 16 -18.53 -9.48 10.27
C PRO A 16 -18.62 -10.33 9.00
N HIS A 17 -19.20 -9.77 7.94
CA HIS A 17 -19.13 -10.37 6.61
C HIS A 17 -17.73 -10.15 6.04
N TYR A 18 -16.91 -11.19 6.10
CA TYR A 18 -15.59 -11.19 5.50
C TYR A 18 -15.70 -11.53 3.99
N VAL A 19 -15.25 -10.63 3.10
CA VAL A 19 -15.46 -10.68 1.63
C VAL A 19 -14.32 -10.01 0.83
N TYR A 20 -13.70 -10.75 -0.08
CA TYR A 20 -12.50 -10.43 -0.88
C TYR A 20 -12.32 -11.53 -1.96
N SER A 21 -11.39 -11.45 -2.96
CA SER A 21 -11.18 -12.50 -4.01
C SER A 21 -9.92 -12.29 -4.89
N PHE A 22 -9.80 -13.03 -6.01
CA PHE A 22 -8.58 -13.60 -6.61
C PHE A 22 -8.30 -13.25 -8.09
N CYS A 23 -7.09 -13.58 -8.55
CA CYS A 23 -6.55 -13.34 -9.90
C CYS A 23 -6.76 -14.50 -10.89
N GLY A 24 -7.74 -15.36 -10.64
CA GLY A 24 -8.03 -16.54 -11.45
C GLY A 24 -9.41 -17.11 -11.12
N PHE A 25 -9.91 -18.01 -11.94
CA PHE A 25 -11.27 -18.54 -11.83
C PHE A 25 -11.27 -19.87 -11.08
N TYR A 26 -12.13 -19.97 -10.07
CA TYR A 26 -12.35 -21.21 -9.34
C TYR A 26 -13.59 -21.92 -9.85
N VAL A 27 -13.53 -23.26 -9.94
CA VAL A 27 -14.65 -24.07 -10.45
C VAL A 27 -14.87 -25.24 -9.53
N ALA A 28 -16.13 -25.46 -9.13
CA ALA A 28 -16.52 -26.40 -8.08
C ALA A 28 -17.71 -27.27 -8.50
N LYS A 29 -17.97 -28.32 -7.72
CA LYS A 29 -19.16 -29.16 -7.86
C LYS A 29 -20.27 -28.65 -6.94
N ALA A 30 -21.45 -29.24 -7.05
CA ALA A 30 -22.69 -28.56 -6.65
C ALA A 30 -22.81 -28.26 -5.14
N ASN A 31 -23.29 -27.05 -4.85
CA ASN A 31 -23.91 -26.64 -3.59
C ASN A 31 -22.98 -26.25 -2.40
N THR A 32 -22.11 -25.25 -2.60
CA THR A 32 -21.59 -24.37 -1.52
C THR A 32 -21.44 -22.92 -1.98
N GLU A 33 -21.53 -21.95 -1.07
CA GLU A 33 -21.34 -20.52 -1.38
C GLU A 33 -19.86 -20.12 -1.34
N LEU A 34 -19.25 -19.94 -2.52
CA LEU A 34 -17.80 -19.74 -2.67
C LEU A 34 -17.42 -18.25 -2.80
N PHE A 35 -16.97 -17.63 -1.71
CA PHE A 35 -16.45 -16.26 -1.71
C PHE A 35 -15.22 -16.12 -0.79
N ASN A 36 -14.06 -15.86 -1.42
CA ASN A 36 -12.67 -15.88 -0.90
C ASN A 36 -12.33 -14.79 0.15
N GLU A 37 -11.06 -14.73 0.63
CA GLU A 37 -10.34 -13.43 0.82
C GLU A 37 -8.93 -13.43 0.18
N LYS A 38 -8.31 -12.24 0.28
CA LYS A 38 -6.93 -11.77 0.11
C LYS A 38 -6.09 -12.65 -0.79
N SER A 39 -6.02 -12.19 -2.03
CA SER A 39 -5.11 -12.76 -3.00
C SER A 39 -3.81 -11.98 -2.99
N GLU A 40 -2.73 -12.73 -2.90
CA GLU A 40 -1.39 -12.17 -2.87
C GLU A 40 -0.60 -12.77 -4.01
N VAL A 41 0.06 -11.90 -4.76
CA VAL A 41 0.82 -12.25 -5.95
C VAL A 41 2.24 -11.73 -5.81
N ILE A 42 3.23 -12.57 -6.09
CA ILE A 42 4.60 -12.10 -6.36
C ILE A 42 4.79 -12.12 -7.87
N LEU A 43 5.31 -11.03 -8.42
CA LEU A 43 5.45 -10.80 -9.85
C LEU A 43 6.86 -10.28 -10.16
N THR A 44 7.80 -11.20 -10.40
CA THR A 44 9.17 -10.83 -10.75
C THR A 44 9.30 -10.72 -12.27
N ARG A 45 10.15 -9.80 -12.76
CA ARG A 45 10.31 -9.52 -14.18
C ARG A 45 11.71 -9.00 -14.50
N ASP A 46 12.43 -9.75 -15.34
CA ASP A 46 13.60 -9.24 -16.08
C ASP A 46 13.38 -9.49 -17.58
N GLY A 47 13.76 -8.51 -18.41
CA GLY A 47 13.52 -8.52 -19.87
C GLY A 47 12.10 -8.97 -20.23
N PHE A 48 11.99 -10.17 -20.80
CA PHE A 48 10.73 -10.86 -21.10
C PHE A 48 10.43 -12.08 -20.21
N GLU A 49 11.30 -12.47 -19.27
CA GLU A 49 11.06 -13.54 -18.31
C GLU A 49 10.26 -13.02 -17.09
N THR A 50 9.04 -13.54 -16.91
CA THR A 50 8.21 -13.32 -15.73
C THR A 50 8.22 -14.55 -14.85
N VAL A 51 8.30 -14.36 -13.53
CA VAL A 51 7.89 -15.37 -12.55
C VAL A 51 6.70 -14.85 -11.75
N LEU A 52 5.61 -15.61 -11.78
CA LEU A 52 4.32 -15.29 -11.18
C LEU A 52 4.00 -16.33 -10.09
N THR A 53 4.07 -15.91 -8.83
CA THR A 53 3.65 -16.73 -7.67
C THR A 53 2.29 -16.26 -7.18
N MET A 54 1.35 -17.18 -6.99
CA MET A 54 -0.02 -16.88 -6.55
C MET A 54 -0.32 -17.62 -5.24
N SER A 55 -0.68 -16.89 -4.18
CA SER A 55 -1.08 -17.44 -2.88
C SER A 55 -2.56 -17.20 -2.61
N ASN A 56 -3.25 -18.27 -2.18
CA ASN A 56 -4.70 -18.34 -2.08
C ASN A 56 -5.12 -18.66 -0.64
N ASP A 57 -6.20 -18.06 -0.18
CA ASP A 57 -6.86 -18.36 1.10
C ASP A 57 -8.24 -18.99 0.82
N PHE A 58 -8.22 -20.15 0.12
CA PHE A 58 -9.42 -20.85 -0.34
C PHE A 58 -10.16 -21.51 0.83
N LYS A 59 -11.47 -21.24 0.92
CA LYS A 59 -12.34 -21.75 2.00
C LYS A 59 -13.55 -22.47 1.38
N GLY A 60 -13.42 -23.79 1.27
CA GLY A 60 -14.38 -24.75 0.71
C GLY A 60 -13.87 -26.18 0.89
N ASP A 61 -14.56 -27.20 0.36
CA ASP A 61 -13.96 -28.54 0.29
C ASP A 61 -12.88 -28.56 -0.80
N VAL A 62 -11.66 -28.95 -0.43
CA VAL A 62 -10.51 -29.07 -1.34
C VAL A 62 -10.76 -30.06 -2.50
N LYS A 63 -11.69 -31.01 -2.34
CA LYS A 63 -12.11 -31.96 -3.38
C LYS A 63 -12.75 -31.29 -4.59
N ASP A 64 -13.37 -30.14 -4.37
CA ASP A 64 -14.07 -29.36 -5.38
C ASP A 64 -13.24 -28.17 -5.90
N PHE A 65 -11.93 -28.13 -5.62
CA PHE A 65 -11.05 -27.08 -6.11
C PHE A 65 -10.47 -27.39 -7.49
N ALA A 66 -10.70 -26.49 -8.44
CA ALA A 66 -9.83 -26.28 -9.59
C ALA A 66 -9.59 -24.77 -9.77
N MET A 67 -8.34 -24.40 -10.04
CA MET A 67 -7.89 -23.03 -10.30
C MET A 67 -7.50 -22.89 -11.77
N VAL A 68 -8.14 -21.95 -12.48
CA VAL A 68 -7.93 -21.68 -13.91
C VAL A 68 -7.26 -20.32 -14.07
N ILE A 69 -6.07 -20.30 -14.69
CA ILE A 69 -5.23 -19.12 -14.91
C ILE A 69 -4.87 -19.00 -16.40
N PRO A 70 -5.22 -17.90 -17.07
CA PRO A 70 -4.72 -17.57 -18.41
C PRO A 70 -3.23 -17.25 -18.36
N VAL A 71 -2.47 -17.90 -19.22
CA VAL A 71 -1.04 -17.68 -19.40
C VAL A 71 -0.74 -17.32 -20.86
N PRO A 72 0.21 -16.41 -21.14
CA PRO A 72 0.44 -15.92 -22.50
C PRO A 72 1.24 -16.90 -23.37
N THR A 73 1.73 -18.00 -22.80
CA THR A 73 2.45 -19.07 -23.49
C THR A 73 2.33 -20.36 -22.67
N VAL A 74 2.77 -21.48 -23.27
CA VAL A 74 2.72 -22.82 -22.68
C VAL A 74 3.79 -22.95 -21.60
N LEU A 75 3.47 -23.63 -20.49
CA LEU A 75 4.41 -23.90 -19.41
C LEU A 75 4.86 -25.36 -19.44
N SER A 76 6.16 -25.60 -19.57
CA SER A 76 6.73 -26.94 -19.31
C SER A 76 6.71 -27.24 -17.81
N ARG A 77 6.80 -28.53 -17.43
CA ARG A 77 6.87 -28.93 -16.00
C ARG A 77 7.95 -28.18 -15.22
N ASN A 78 9.10 -27.92 -15.87
CA ASN A 78 10.26 -27.28 -15.26
C ASN A 78 10.09 -25.75 -15.06
N ASN A 79 8.95 -25.21 -15.49
CA ASN A 79 8.53 -23.83 -15.26
C ASN A 79 7.44 -23.69 -14.20
N ILE A 80 7.06 -24.78 -13.52
CA ILE A 80 6.05 -24.75 -12.45
C ILE A 80 6.64 -25.35 -11.19
N LYS A 81 6.61 -24.60 -10.08
CA LYS A 81 7.01 -25.07 -8.74
C LYS A 81 5.95 -24.68 -7.72
N VAL A 82 5.84 -25.46 -6.65
CA VAL A 82 5.09 -25.07 -5.44
C VAL A 82 6.09 -24.46 -4.46
N VAL A 83 5.72 -23.37 -3.79
CA VAL A 83 6.55 -22.70 -2.78
C VAL A 83 5.78 -22.51 -1.49
N ASP A 84 6.50 -22.44 -0.36
CA ASP A 84 5.87 -22.27 0.94
C ASP A 84 5.36 -20.84 1.16
N ARG A 85 4.26 -20.70 1.91
CA ARG A 85 3.59 -19.40 2.09
C ARG A 85 4.46 -18.35 2.80
N TYR A 86 5.47 -18.75 3.56
CA TYR A 86 6.29 -17.86 4.40
C TYR A 86 6.82 -16.63 3.65
N ILE A 87 7.15 -16.76 2.36
CA ILE A 87 7.68 -15.65 1.56
C ILE A 87 6.66 -14.51 1.39
N PHE A 88 5.36 -14.81 1.36
CA PHE A 88 4.31 -13.79 1.32
C PHE A 88 4.23 -13.04 2.64
N ASP A 89 4.28 -13.75 3.77
CA ASP A 89 4.26 -13.14 5.11
C ASP A 89 5.52 -12.30 5.35
N ARG A 90 6.68 -12.77 4.88
CA ARG A 90 7.97 -12.08 4.90
C ARG A 90 7.97 -10.79 4.09
N LEU A 91 7.53 -10.84 2.83
CA LEU A 91 7.42 -9.67 1.98
C LEU A 91 6.36 -8.69 2.52
N ASN A 92 5.23 -9.19 3.02
CA ASN A 92 4.21 -8.37 3.65
C ASN A 92 4.74 -7.63 4.89
N GLY A 93 5.47 -8.32 5.78
CA GLY A 93 6.08 -7.73 6.98
C GLY A 93 7.18 -6.71 6.69
N TYR A 94 7.92 -6.86 5.58
CA TYR A 94 8.95 -5.89 5.17
C TYR A 94 8.37 -4.66 4.45
N SER A 95 7.39 -4.86 3.56
CA SER A 95 6.84 -3.81 2.67
C SER A 95 5.53 -3.17 3.16
N GLY A 96 4.95 -3.67 4.26
CA GLY A 96 3.65 -3.19 4.75
C GLY A 96 3.62 -1.70 5.11
N PRO A 97 2.44 -1.05 5.01
CA PRO A 97 2.18 0.25 5.61
C PRO A 97 2.46 0.21 7.12
N ARG A 98 3.17 1.21 7.64
CA ARG A 98 3.68 1.20 9.02
C ARG A 98 3.45 2.50 9.78
N LEU A 99 3.28 2.31 11.08
CA LEU A 99 3.30 3.35 12.09
C LEU A 99 4.76 3.61 12.50
N VAL A 100 5.12 4.87 12.73
CA VAL A 100 6.48 5.28 13.10
C VAL A 100 6.42 6.24 14.28
N GLU A 101 7.15 5.91 15.35
CA GLU A 101 7.21 6.71 16.56
C GLU A 101 8.54 7.50 16.59
N TYR A 102 8.44 8.81 16.71
CA TYR A 102 9.55 9.69 17.08
C TYR A 102 9.28 10.32 18.44
N TYR A 103 10.34 10.56 19.20
CA TYR A 103 10.28 11.24 20.50
C TYR A 103 10.99 12.58 20.38
N ASP A 104 10.34 13.66 20.84
CA ASP A 104 10.96 14.98 20.84
C ASP A 104 12.22 14.97 21.73
N GLU A 105 13.32 15.54 21.25
CA GLU A 105 14.51 15.78 22.07
C GLU A 105 14.19 16.73 23.23
N HIS A 106 14.93 16.62 24.35
CA HIS A 106 14.80 17.51 25.50
C HIS A 106 15.04 18.98 25.05
N PRO A 107 14.03 19.86 25.09
CA PRO A 107 13.97 21.07 24.25
C PRO A 107 14.97 22.18 24.61
N CYS A 108 15.69 22.05 25.73
CA CYS A 108 16.77 22.98 26.08
C CYS A 108 18.09 22.68 25.35
N TYR A 109 18.24 21.51 24.69
CA TYR A 109 19.41 21.22 23.85
C TYR A 109 19.26 21.85 22.47
N ARG A 110 20.38 22.30 21.89
CA ARG A 110 20.44 22.87 20.54
C ARG A 110 21.66 22.34 19.78
N TYR A 111 21.41 21.44 18.83
CA TYR A 111 22.41 21.06 17.82
C TYR A 111 22.55 22.16 16.75
N ASP A 112 23.77 22.67 16.55
CA ASP A 112 24.06 23.67 15.51
C ASP A 112 24.34 22.99 14.16
N TYR A 113 23.26 22.65 13.43
CA TYR A 113 23.28 21.95 12.13
C TYR A 113 23.86 22.79 10.96
N ARG A 114 25.09 23.31 11.11
CA ARG A 114 25.78 24.16 10.10
C ARG A 114 26.84 23.45 9.25
N MET A 115 27.13 22.17 9.49
CA MET A 115 28.28 21.46 8.85
C MET A 115 27.94 20.21 8.02
N MET A 116 26.72 20.07 7.49
CA MET A 116 26.36 18.98 6.55
C MET A 116 25.92 19.49 5.17
N GLY A 117 26.72 20.39 4.59
CA GLY A 117 26.54 20.88 3.22
C GLY A 117 27.76 20.56 2.35
N LYS A 118 27.51 19.94 1.18
CA LYS A 118 28.46 19.53 0.12
C LYS A 118 29.21 18.21 0.33
N ILE A 119 28.61 17.14 -0.19
CA ILE A 119 29.33 16.15 -1.01
C ILE A 119 28.62 16.15 -2.37
N SER A 120 29.37 16.10 -3.47
CA SER A 120 28.83 16.12 -4.83
C SER A 120 29.47 14.99 -5.63
N ILE A 121 28.63 14.16 -6.26
CA ILE A 121 29.06 13.00 -7.03
C ILE A 121 29.28 13.44 -8.50
N PRO A 122 30.43 13.13 -9.13
CA PRO A 122 30.65 13.43 -10.53
C PRO A 122 29.88 12.46 -11.45
N ALA A 123 29.46 12.95 -12.62
CA ALA A 123 28.89 12.12 -13.67
C ALA A 123 29.99 11.44 -14.52
N MET A 124 29.65 10.33 -15.18
CA MET A 124 30.53 9.61 -16.10
C MET A 124 29.78 9.29 -17.40
N GLU A 125 30.49 9.31 -18.53
CA GLU A 125 29.91 9.09 -19.87
C GLU A 125 29.69 7.60 -20.18
N VAL A 126 28.84 7.33 -21.17
CA VAL A 126 28.50 5.97 -21.65
C VAL A 126 28.77 5.89 -23.16
N THR A 127 29.30 4.76 -23.63
CA THR A 127 29.56 4.47 -25.05
C THR A 127 28.83 3.22 -25.49
N GLU A 128 28.12 3.29 -26.62
CA GLU A 128 27.33 2.17 -27.17
C GLU A 128 28.17 1.17 -27.99
N GLY A 129 27.66 -0.06 -28.11
CA GLY A 129 28.14 -1.11 -29.01
C GLY A 129 27.03 -2.15 -29.24
N ALA A 130 26.87 -2.67 -30.47
CA ALA A 130 25.58 -3.19 -30.92
C ALA A 130 25.54 -4.63 -31.43
N SER A 131 24.37 -5.24 -31.23
CA SER A 131 23.65 -6.16 -32.13
C SER A 131 24.17 -7.60 -32.41
N GLY A 132 23.24 -8.55 -32.35
CA GLY A 132 23.34 -9.90 -32.89
C GLY A 132 21.96 -10.58 -32.86
N SER A 133 21.50 -11.14 -33.98
CA SER A 133 20.12 -11.64 -34.17
C SER A 133 20.08 -13.09 -34.66
N ILE A 134 19.18 -13.91 -34.10
CA ILE A 134 18.82 -15.24 -34.61
C ILE A 134 17.30 -15.42 -34.51
N GLU A 135 16.71 -16.08 -35.50
CA GLU A 135 15.28 -16.31 -35.74
C GLU A 135 15.11 -17.78 -36.21
N PHE A 136 13.97 -18.43 -35.96
CA PHE A 136 13.39 -19.53 -36.77
C PHE A 136 12.01 -19.97 -36.24
N ASP A 137 11.25 -20.70 -37.08
CA ASP A 137 9.78 -20.64 -37.14
C ASP A 137 8.99 -21.91 -36.71
N ASP A 138 7.75 -21.65 -36.30
CA ASP A 138 6.45 -22.37 -36.37
C ASP A 138 6.35 -23.93 -36.44
N TYR A 139 5.37 -24.52 -35.69
CA TYR A 139 4.17 -25.19 -36.24
C TYR A 139 3.33 -26.03 -35.23
N GLN A 140 2.16 -25.48 -34.87
CA GLN A 140 0.86 -26.15 -34.60
C GLN A 140 0.68 -27.07 -33.36
N VAL A 141 -0.59 -27.30 -33.00
CA VAL A 141 -1.08 -27.53 -31.62
C VAL A 141 -1.51 -28.99 -31.34
N THR A 142 -1.45 -29.43 -30.07
CA THR A 142 -1.99 -30.70 -29.53
C THR A 142 -2.33 -30.50 -28.03
N ILE A 143 -2.89 -31.50 -27.32
CA ILE A 143 -2.94 -31.48 -25.84
C ILE A 143 -1.51 -31.56 -25.31
N GLU A 144 -1.06 -30.53 -24.59
CA GLU A 144 0.38 -30.30 -24.43
C GLU A 144 1.01 -31.04 -23.26
N ALA A 145 0.36 -31.07 -22.08
CA ALA A 145 0.83 -31.88 -20.95
C ALA A 145 -0.20 -32.08 -19.81
N SER A 146 0.07 -33.12 -19.00
CA SER A 146 -0.46 -33.32 -17.65
C SER A 146 0.70 -33.68 -16.70
N TYR A 147 0.77 -33.05 -15.52
CA TYR A 147 1.84 -33.28 -14.55
C TYR A 147 1.33 -33.14 -13.10
N THR A 148 1.76 -34.01 -12.18
CA THR A 148 1.64 -33.74 -10.74
C THR A 148 2.87 -32.99 -10.22
N VAL A 149 2.65 -31.92 -9.45
CA VAL A 149 3.68 -31.07 -8.82
C VAL A 149 3.19 -30.64 -7.44
N GLY A 150 3.77 -31.23 -6.38
CA GLY A 150 3.25 -31.07 -5.03
C GLY A 150 1.83 -31.62 -4.91
N GLU A 151 0.97 -30.92 -4.17
CA GLU A 151 -0.44 -31.26 -3.97
C GLU A 151 -1.34 -30.97 -5.19
N TYR A 152 -0.78 -30.69 -6.37
CA TYR A 152 -1.54 -30.29 -7.56
C TYR A 152 -1.32 -31.21 -8.76
N ASP A 153 -2.43 -31.67 -9.35
CA ASP A 153 -2.49 -32.18 -10.72
C ASP A 153 -2.68 -30.97 -11.66
N ILE A 154 -1.72 -30.76 -12.55
CA ILE A 154 -1.67 -29.64 -13.48
C ILE A 154 -2.00 -30.13 -14.89
N LEU A 155 -2.87 -29.39 -15.56
CA LEU A 155 -3.28 -29.59 -16.95
C LEU A 155 -3.06 -28.31 -17.74
N LEU A 156 -2.47 -28.44 -18.94
CA LEU A 156 -2.31 -27.34 -19.88
C LEU A 156 -3.24 -27.51 -21.07
N LEU A 157 -4.10 -26.51 -21.28
CA LEU A 157 -5.13 -26.50 -22.33
C LEU A 157 -4.86 -25.34 -23.30
N SER A 158 -4.87 -25.64 -24.60
CA SER A 158 -4.58 -24.67 -25.67
C SER A 158 -5.81 -23.82 -26.04
N ALA A 159 -5.58 -22.67 -26.67
CA ALA A 159 -6.63 -21.67 -26.90
C ALA A 159 -7.61 -22.02 -28.04
N GLU A 160 -7.19 -22.84 -29.01
CA GLU A 160 -8.07 -23.33 -30.09
C GLU A 160 -9.28 -24.08 -29.50
N GLU A 161 -9.05 -24.79 -28.39
CA GLU A 161 -10.08 -25.45 -27.62
C GLU A 161 -10.79 -24.52 -26.62
N SER A 162 -11.28 -23.38 -27.09
CA SER A 162 -12.29 -22.55 -26.39
C SER A 162 -13.47 -23.39 -25.86
N LEU A 163 -13.97 -24.32 -26.66
CA LEU A 163 -14.94 -25.33 -26.24
C LEU A 163 -14.33 -26.46 -25.39
N GLY A 164 -13.03 -26.74 -25.49
CA GLY A 164 -12.37 -27.79 -24.71
C GLY A 164 -12.15 -27.41 -23.26
N LEU A 165 -11.81 -26.16 -22.92
CA LEU A 165 -11.84 -25.72 -21.51
C LEU A 165 -13.26 -25.85 -20.93
N LYS A 166 -14.27 -25.42 -21.70
CA LYS A 166 -15.69 -25.50 -21.29
C LYS A 166 -16.14 -26.95 -21.12
N ARG A 167 -15.83 -27.83 -22.08
CA ARG A 167 -16.12 -29.27 -22.05
C ARG A 167 -15.36 -29.97 -20.93
N TRP A 168 -14.04 -29.80 -20.84
CA TRP A 168 -13.22 -30.40 -19.79
C TRP A 168 -13.77 -30.07 -18.40
N LEU A 169 -14.18 -28.83 -18.16
CA LEU A 169 -14.84 -28.44 -16.92
C LEU A 169 -16.17 -29.17 -16.72
N THR A 170 -17.09 -29.18 -17.69
CA THR A 170 -18.38 -29.87 -17.55
C THR A 170 -18.25 -31.39 -17.44
N ASP A 171 -17.33 -31.99 -18.17
CA ASP A 171 -17.10 -33.43 -18.28
C ASP A 171 -16.41 -33.96 -17.01
N ASN A 172 -15.55 -33.15 -16.37
CA ASN A 172 -15.05 -33.40 -15.01
C ASN A 172 -16.07 -33.02 -13.92
N GLY A 173 -17.25 -32.51 -14.28
CA GLY A 173 -18.38 -32.25 -13.38
C GLY A 173 -18.38 -30.90 -12.66
N TYR A 174 -17.55 -29.95 -13.10
CA TYR A 174 -17.48 -28.59 -12.54
C TYR A 174 -18.57 -27.68 -13.12
N GLN A 175 -19.14 -26.78 -12.31
CA GLN A 175 -20.15 -25.82 -12.77
C GLN A 175 -19.54 -24.48 -13.17
N ILE A 176 -19.80 -24.09 -14.42
CA ILE A 176 -19.37 -22.83 -15.02
C ILE A 176 -20.50 -21.79 -14.87
N PRO A 177 -20.30 -20.64 -14.21
CA PRO A 177 -21.30 -19.57 -14.17
C PRO A 177 -21.60 -19.03 -15.58
N GLU A 178 -22.86 -18.68 -15.86
CA GLU A 178 -23.30 -18.17 -17.18
C GLU A 178 -22.46 -16.99 -17.69
N LYS A 179 -21.91 -16.18 -16.78
CA LYS A 179 -21.07 -15.01 -17.10
C LYS A 179 -19.62 -15.35 -17.46
N ALA A 180 -19.13 -16.55 -17.10
CA ALA A 180 -17.74 -16.90 -17.29
C ALA A 180 -17.35 -16.98 -18.77
N GLU A 181 -18.27 -17.35 -19.67
CA GLU A 181 -18.02 -17.41 -21.11
C GLU A 181 -17.65 -16.02 -21.69
N ALA A 182 -18.38 -14.97 -21.31
CA ALA A 182 -18.09 -13.58 -21.68
C ALA A 182 -16.84 -12.99 -20.96
N ILE A 183 -16.35 -13.66 -19.91
CA ILE A 183 -15.09 -13.32 -19.23
C ILE A 183 -13.91 -14.08 -19.86
N LEU A 184 -14.14 -15.29 -20.40
CA LEU A 184 -13.15 -16.13 -21.07
C LEU A 184 -12.88 -15.70 -22.53
N GLU A 185 -13.90 -15.22 -23.24
CA GLU A 185 -13.83 -14.81 -24.65
C GLU A 185 -12.66 -13.87 -25.01
N PRO A 186 -12.30 -12.85 -24.20
CA PRO A 186 -11.17 -11.95 -24.51
C PRO A 186 -9.81 -12.66 -24.46
N TYR A 187 -9.62 -13.60 -23.55
CA TYR A 187 -8.36 -14.38 -23.44
C TYR A 187 -8.18 -15.29 -24.65
N LEU A 188 -9.27 -15.94 -25.08
CA LEU A 188 -9.33 -16.80 -26.27
C LEU A 188 -9.03 -16.00 -27.55
N LYS A 189 -9.64 -14.81 -27.70
CA LYS A 189 -9.33 -13.86 -28.78
C LYS A 189 -7.91 -13.29 -28.74
N SER A 190 -7.18 -13.49 -27.63
CA SER A 190 -5.80 -13.02 -27.41
C SER A 190 -4.77 -14.16 -27.37
N ASP A 191 -5.15 -15.35 -27.88
CA ASP A 191 -4.40 -16.62 -27.92
C ASP A 191 -3.77 -17.07 -26.58
N MET A 192 -4.39 -16.71 -25.45
CA MET A 192 -3.90 -17.16 -24.14
C MET A 192 -4.27 -18.61 -23.89
N LYS A 193 -3.30 -19.38 -23.40
CA LYS A 193 -3.46 -20.79 -23.01
C LYS A 193 -3.97 -20.83 -21.56
N PHE A 194 -4.60 -21.93 -21.16
CA PHE A 194 -5.14 -22.08 -19.80
C PHE A 194 -4.33 -23.09 -19.00
N PHE A 195 -3.70 -22.60 -17.94
CA PHE A 195 -3.12 -23.40 -16.88
C PHE A 195 -4.24 -23.75 -15.89
N VAL A 196 -4.49 -25.04 -15.70
CA VAL A 196 -5.48 -25.55 -14.72
C VAL A 196 -4.75 -26.35 -13.65
N ALA A 197 -4.84 -25.90 -12.40
CA ALA A 197 -4.34 -26.63 -11.23
C ALA A 197 -5.52 -27.17 -10.42
N LYS A 198 -5.60 -28.50 -10.30
CA LYS A 198 -6.58 -29.24 -9.51
C LYS A 198 -5.86 -29.86 -8.31
N ILE A 199 -6.50 -29.97 -7.16
CA ILE A 199 -5.89 -30.63 -5.99
C ILE A 199 -5.81 -32.15 -6.20
N ASN A 200 -4.61 -32.69 -5.98
CA ASN A 200 -4.39 -34.12 -5.80
C ASN A 200 -4.60 -34.46 -4.31
N LEU A 201 -5.67 -35.21 -4.03
CA LEU A 201 -6.12 -35.48 -2.67
C LEU A 201 -5.26 -36.52 -1.93
N GLU A 202 -4.56 -37.38 -2.67
CA GLU A 202 -3.67 -38.39 -2.11
C GLU A 202 -2.36 -37.75 -1.65
N GLU A 203 -1.80 -36.83 -2.45
CA GLU A 203 -0.65 -36.00 -2.07
C GLU A 203 -1.01 -35.01 -0.93
N TYR A 204 -2.14 -34.29 -1.05
CA TYR A 204 -2.58 -33.33 -0.02
C TYR A 204 -2.80 -34.01 1.35
N GLY A 205 -3.44 -35.20 1.36
CA GLY A 205 -3.70 -35.98 2.57
C GLY A 205 -2.47 -36.62 3.22
N GLN A 206 -1.31 -36.60 2.56
CA GLN A 206 -0.01 -37.00 3.11
C GLN A 206 0.82 -35.81 3.61
N SER A 207 0.32 -34.57 3.45
CA SER A 207 1.05 -33.36 3.77
C SER A 207 0.69 -32.77 5.13
N ASP A 208 1.66 -32.24 5.88
CA ASP A 208 1.45 -31.57 7.16
C ASP A 208 0.81 -30.16 7.02
N TYR A 209 0.53 -29.71 5.79
CA TYR A 209 0.07 -28.35 5.51
C TYR A 209 -1.45 -28.23 5.69
N GLN A 210 -1.86 -27.33 6.59
CA GLN A 210 -3.29 -27.05 6.84
C GLN A 210 -3.94 -26.15 5.76
N ASN A 211 -3.14 -25.57 4.88
CA ASN A 211 -3.55 -24.64 3.82
C ASN A 211 -2.80 -24.95 2.52
N LEU A 212 -3.41 -24.63 1.39
CA LEU A 212 -2.83 -24.77 0.05
C LEU A 212 -1.58 -23.90 -0.13
N ARG A 213 -0.50 -24.49 -0.64
CA ARG A 213 0.76 -23.75 -0.85
C ARG A 213 0.73 -22.96 -2.15
N PRO A 214 1.32 -21.75 -2.19
CA PRO A 214 1.39 -20.94 -3.40
C PRO A 214 1.99 -21.69 -4.61
N ILE A 215 1.36 -21.52 -5.77
CA ILE A 215 1.90 -22.02 -7.05
C ILE A 215 2.70 -20.89 -7.72
N GLN A 216 3.92 -21.21 -8.13
CA GLN A 216 4.79 -20.35 -8.91
C GLN A 216 4.92 -20.88 -10.34
N ILE A 217 4.66 -20.01 -11.32
CA ILE A 217 4.83 -20.28 -12.75
C ILE A 217 5.83 -19.30 -13.37
N ARG A 218 6.68 -19.79 -14.27
CA ARG A 218 7.63 -19.00 -15.06
C ARG A 218 7.26 -19.01 -16.53
N TYR A 219 7.32 -17.86 -17.19
CA TYR A 219 7.15 -17.76 -18.64
C TYR A 219 7.98 -16.65 -19.26
N ASN A 220 8.47 -16.87 -20.49
CA ASN A 220 9.11 -15.84 -21.30
C ASN A 220 8.12 -15.32 -22.33
N HIS A 221 7.69 -14.06 -22.20
CA HIS A 221 6.74 -13.41 -23.11
C HIS A 221 6.74 -11.87 -22.93
N PRO A 222 6.59 -11.06 -24.00
CA PRO A 222 6.58 -9.59 -23.90
C PRO A 222 5.40 -9.02 -23.09
N ARG A 223 4.20 -9.62 -23.17
CA ARG A 223 3.00 -9.19 -22.40
C ARG A 223 3.21 -9.39 -20.89
N PHE A 224 3.14 -8.32 -20.12
CA PHE A 224 3.32 -8.28 -18.66
C PHE A 224 1.99 -7.86 -18.01
N MET A 225 1.27 -8.82 -17.41
CA MET A 225 -0.12 -8.61 -16.93
C MET A 225 -0.51 -9.57 -15.79
N LEU A 226 -1.61 -9.28 -15.09
CA LEU A 226 -2.30 -10.19 -14.17
C LEU A 226 -3.80 -10.34 -14.53
N PRO A 227 -4.31 -11.57 -14.78
CA PRO A 227 -5.66 -11.85 -15.28
C PRO A 227 -6.76 -11.75 -14.19
N ILE A 228 -6.87 -10.58 -13.56
CA ILE A 228 -7.78 -10.33 -12.42
C ILE A 228 -9.27 -10.56 -12.71
N ARG A 229 -9.72 -10.46 -13.97
CA ARG A 229 -11.14 -10.56 -14.32
C ARG A 229 -11.74 -11.95 -14.07
N LEU A 230 -10.93 -12.99 -14.00
CA LEU A 230 -11.45 -14.35 -13.83
C LEU A 230 -11.91 -14.64 -12.39
N GLY A 231 -11.25 -14.09 -11.37
CA GLY A 231 -11.77 -14.13 -10.01
C GLY A 231 -12.90 -13.12 -9.76
N MET A 232 -13.17 -12.21 -10.70
CA MET A 232 -14.39 -11.40 -10.72
C MET A 232 -15.65 -12.17 -11.15
N ALA A 233 -15.52 -13.39 -11.70
CA ALA A 233 -16.66 -14.23 -12.08
C ALA A 233 -17.43 -14.76 -10.85
N ASN A 234 -16.70 -15.12 -9.79
CA ASN A 234 -17.25 -15.67 -8.54
C ASN A 234 -17.29 -14.62 -7.41
N ALA A 235 -17.67 -13.38 -7.74
CA ALA A 235 -17.51 -12.24 -6.84
C ALA A 235 -18.84 -11.75 -6.24
N ARG A 236 -18.87 -11.53 -4.92
CA ARG A 236 -19.98 -10.85 -4.22
C ARG A 236 -19.88 -9.31 -4.25
N GLY A 237 -18.70 -8.77 -4.55
CA GLY A 237 -18.43 -7.33 -4.55
C GLY A 237 -16.99 -7.04 -4.95
N SER A 238 -16.46 -5.88 -4.55
CA SER A 238 -15.06 -5.50 -4.76
C SER A 238 -14.10 -6.38 -3.96
N GLN A 239 -12.86 -6.49 -4.43
CA GLN A 239 -11.85 -7.45 -3.97
C GLN A 239 -10.52 -6.73 -3.71
N ASP A 240 -9.76 -7.16 -2.71
CA ASP A 240 -8.41 -6.64 -2.44
C ASP A 240 -7.32 -7.63 -2.88
N LEU A 241 -6.43 -7.16 -3.75
CA LEU A 241 -5.23 -7.83 -4.24
C LEU A 241 -3.98 -7.06 -3.80
N ILE A 242 -2.99 -7.77 -3.27
CA ILE A 242 -1.63 -7.24 -3.07
C ILE A 242 -0.68 -7.87 -4.09
N VAL A 243 0.04 -7.04 -4.84
CA VAL A 243 1.09 -7.46 -5.80
C VAL A 243 2.46 -7.04 -5.28
N TYR A 244 3.34 -8.00 -5.06
CA TYR A 244 4.74 -7.83 -4.72
C TYR A 244 5.57 -7.94 -6.01
N ALA A 245 5.76 -6.83 -6.70
CA ALA A 245 6.43 -6.78 -7.99
C ALA A 245 7.92 -6.46 -7.86
N MET A 246 8.79 -7.19 -8.56
CA MET A 246 10.25 -7.06 -8.48
C MET A 246 10.89 -6.99 -9.86
N THR A 247 11.86 -6.09 -10.06
CA THR A 247 12.58 -5.90 -11.35
C THR A 247 14.04 -5.49 -11.12
N PRO A 248 14.93 -5.58 -12.13
CA PRO A 248 16.28 -5.00 -12.05
C PRO A 248 16.37 -3.50 -12.40
N LEU A 249 15.25 -2.81 -12.72
CA LEU A 249 15.28 -1.48 -13.36
C LEU A 249 14.53 -0.36 -12.62
N GLY A 250 13.49 -0.67 -11.84
CA GLY A 250 12.67 0.35 -11.18
C GLY A 250 11.24 -0.10 -10.87
N ARG A 251 10.37 0.87 -10.56
CA ARG A 251 8.96 0.62 -10.23
C ARG A 251 8.21 -0.13 -11.33
N VAL A 252 7.32 -1.02 -10.91
CA VAL A 252 6.25 -1.55 -11.76
C VAL A 252 5.01 -0.67 -11.62
N GLU A 253 4.53 -0.13 -12.73
CA GLU A 253 3.35 0.74 -12.77
C GLU A 253 2.33 0.17 -13.79
N ALA A 254 1.04 0.27 -13.48
CA ALA A 254 -0.03 -0.17 -14.37
C ALA A 254 -0.14 0.76 -15.58
N THR A 255 -0.34 0.20 -16.79
CA THR A 255 -0.46 0.96 -18.05
C THR A 255 -1.90 1.38 -18.34
N ASN A 256 -2.87 0.56 -17.93
CA ASN A 256 -4.29 0.73 -18.25
C ASN A 256 -5.15 1.20 -17.05
N TYR A 257 -4.53 1.37 -15.87
CA TYR A 257 -5.13 1.95 -14.66
C TYR A 257 -4.19 3.00 -14.06
N GLN A 258 -4.75 4.04 -13.41
CA GLN A 258 -3.91 5.07 -12.81
C GLN A 258 -3.15 4.52 -11.60
N THR A 259 -1.82 4.45 -11.69
CA THR A 259 -0.96 4.15 -10.54
C THR A 259 -0.79 5.40 -9.68
N VAL A 260 -0.99 5.28 -8.37
CA VAL A 260 -0.92 6.41 -7.42
C VAL A 260 -0.24 6.00 -6.11
N ASP A 261 0.64 6.85 -5.58
CA ASP A 261 1.21 6.68 -4.24
C ASP A 261 0.10 6.78 -3.16
N ILE A 262 0.11 5.89 -2.16
CA ILE A 262 -0.84 5.97 -1.04
C ILE A 262 -0.54 7.23 -0.20
N PRO A 263 -1.56 7.98 0.30
CA PRO A 263 -1.32 9.13 1.16
C PRO A 263 -0.50 8.75 2.40
N SER A 264 0.62 9.44 2.61
CA SER A 264 1.72 9.02 3.50
C SER A 264 2.54 10.24 3.95
N ASN A 265 3.48 10.05 4.88
CA ASN A 265 4.44 11.06 5.38
C ASN A 265 3.79 12.26 6.07
N PHE A 266 2.73 12.01 6.84
CA PHE A 266 2.07 13.01 7.67
C PHE A 266 1.91 12.54 9.12
N ASN A 267 1.76 13.50 10.03
CA ASN A 267 1.64 13.26 11.46
C ASN A 267 0.20 12.84 11.83
N ILE A 268 0.08 11.88 12.74
CA ILE A 268 -1.18 11.40 13.34
C ILE A 268 -1.05 11.29 14.87
N PRO A 269 -2.18 11.27 15.62
CA PRO A 269 -2.14 11.29 17.09
C PRO A 269 -1.52 10.04 17.71
N THR A 270 -0.69 10.20 18.74
CA THR A 270 -0.12 9.09 19.54
C THR A 270 -1.18 8.25 20.28
N SER A 271 -2.47 8.60 20.18
CA SER A 271 -3.59 7.94 20.84
C SER A 271 -4.31 6.90 19.96
N ILE A 272 -3.96 6.79 18.67
CA ILE A 272 -4.60 5.85 17.74
C ILE A 272 -3.76 4.60 17.44
N THR A 273 -2.64 4.37 18.12
CA THR A 273 -1.74 3.21 17.96
C THR A 273 -2.48 1.87 17.91
N SER A 274 -3.41 1.64 18.85
CA SER A 274 -4.22 0.41 18.93
C SER A 274 -5.30 0.29 17.85
N GLN A 275 -5.60 1.37 17.14
CA GLN A 275 -6.61 1.46 16.08
C GLN A 275 -5.97 1.67 14.69
N PHE A 276 -4.65 1.50 14.56
CA PHE A 276 -3.90 1.78 13.32
C PHE A 276 -4.45 0.99 12.12
N SER A 277 -4.82 -0.28 12.33
CA SER A 277 -5.43 -1.14 11.32
C SER A 277 -6.79 -0.64 10.80
N GLU A 278 -7.54 0.08 11.63
CA GLU A 278 -8.84 0.65 11.29
C GLU A 278 -8.67 2.01 10.61
N PHE A 279 -7.76 2.84 11.13
CA PHE A 279 -7.31 4.08 10.50
C PHE A 279 -6.83 3.85 9.06
N TYR A 280 -6.01 2.80 8.85
CA TYR A 280 -5.50 2.49 7.51
C TYR A 280 -6.59 2.01 6.56
N LYS A 281 -7.53 1.16 7.03
CA LYS A 281 -8.69 0.72 6.23
C LYS A 281 -9.55 1.91 5.78
N ASP A 282 -9.81 2.87 6.66
CA ASP A 282 -10.58 4.08 6.32
C ASP A 282 -9.81 5.03 5.38
N LEU A 283 -8.51 5.23 5.62
CA LEU A 283 -7.63 6.00 4.74
C LEU A 283 -7.62 5.42 3.33
N PHE A 284 -7.34 4.12 3.20
CA PHE A 284 -7.35 3.43 1.91
C PHE A 284 -8.73 3.52 1.25
N ALA A 285 -9.82 3.26 1.98
CA ALA A 285 -11.17 3.40 1.43
C ALA A 285 -11.48 4.84 0.99
N LYS A 286 -10.98 5.87 1.68
CA LYS A 286 -11.13 7.28 1.29
C LYS A 286 -10.27 7.64 0.08
N ALA A 287 -9.05 7.12 -0.01
CA ALA A 287 -8.16 7.28 -1.17
C ALA A 287 -8.74 6.60 -2.42
N TYR A 288 -9.24 5.36 -2.31
CA TYR A 288 -9.98 4.62 -3.34
C TYR A 288 -11.18 5.41 -3.86
N ARG A 289 -12.01 5.97 -2.96
CA ARG A 289 -13.16 6.81 -3.32
C ARG A 289 -12.77 8.17 -3.95
N ARG A 290 -11.60 8.73 -3.61
CA ARG A 290 -11.09 9.97 -4.21
C ARG A 290 -10.53 9.73 -5.61
N ASN A 291 -9.82 8.63 -5.84
CA ASN A 291 -9.23 8.26 -7.14
C ASN A 291 -10.17 7.35 -7.95
N GLY A 292 -11.41 7.80 -8.18
CA GLY A 292 -12.36 7.21 -9.13
C GLY A 292 -12.86 5.78 -8.86
N ARG A 293 -12.36 5.10 -7.81
CA ARG A 293 -12.45 3.65 -7.57
C ARG A 293 -11.76 2.77 -8.63
N ASN A 294 -10.85 3.33 -9.43
CA ASN A 294 -10.20 2.65 -10.56
C ASN A 294 -8.67 2.86 -10.59
N ALA A 295 -8.06 2.96 -9.40
CA ALA A 295 -6.63 3.25 -9.24
C ALA A 295 -5.88 2.08 -8.57
N VAL A 296 -4.60 1.95 -8.94
CA VAL A 296 -3.64 1.00 -8.37
C VAL A 296 -2.76 1.74 -7.37
N PHE A 297 -2.80 1.36 -6.10
CA PHE A 297 -2.11 2.09 -5.03
C PHE A 297 -0.71 1.52 -4.78
N VAL A 298 0.33 2.35 -4.85
CA VAL A 298 1.67 2.02 -4.38
C VAL A 298 1.68 2.16 -2.85
N GLU A 299 1.84 1.05 -2.13
CA GLU A 299 1.99 1.04 -0.66
C GLU A 299 3.48 1.09 -0.23
N TYR A 300 4.37 0.59 -1.09
CA TYR A 300 5.83 0.64 -0.92
C TYR A 300 6.51 0.56 -2.28
N ALA A 301 7.62 1.27 -2.46
CA ALA A 301 8.48 1.20 -3.62
C ALA A 301 9.91 1.53 -3.17
N TRP A 302 10.89 0.66 -3.39
CA TRP A 302 12.26 0.95 -2.95
C TRP A 302 13.32 0.19 -3.75
N ASP A 303 14.47 0.84 -3.90
CA ASP A 303 15.67 0.23 -4.44
C ASP A 303 16.34 -0.68 -3.39
N LEU A 304 16.32 -1.98 -3.64
CA LEU A 304 16.96 -3.02 -2.84
C LEU A 304 18.27 -3.52 -3.46
N SER A 305 18.78 -2.88 -4.52
CA SER A 305 20.04 -3.26 -5.17
C SER A 305 21.18 -3.36 -4.16
N SER A 306 22.14 -4.26 -4.40
CA SER A 306 23.24 -4.51 -3.47
C SER A 306 23.99 -3.22 -3.11
N SER A 307 24.20 -2.37 -4.11
CA SER A 307 24.83 -1.04 -4.06
C SER A 307 24.08 0.04 -3.27
N ASN A 308 22.76 -0.08 -3.03
CA ASN A 308 22.04 0.92 -2.25
C ASN A 308 22.21 0.70 -0.74
N TYR A 309 22.73 1.70 -0.03
CA TYR A 309 22.91 1.67 1.42
C TYR A 309 21.59 1.72 2.20
N THR A 310 20.65 2.57 1.78
CA THR A 310 19.40 2.82 2.50
C THR A 310 18.26 2.11 1.81
N LYS A 311 18.02 0.85 2.18
CA LYS A 311 16.97 -0.03 1.61
C LYS A 311 15.57 0.20 2.22
N CYS A 312 15.48 0.95 3.33
CA CYS A 312 14.23 1.42 3.96
C CYS A 312 14.51 2.53 4.97
N ASP A 313 13.54 3.45 5.18
CA ASP A 313 13.57 4.45 6.26
C ASP A 313 12.17 4.76 6.83
N PRO A 314 11.85 4.36 8.08
CA PRO A 314 12.53 3.36 8.87
C PRO A 314 12.26 1.94 8.32
N CYS A 315 13.13 1.01 8.67
CA CYS A 315 12.97 -0.41 8.38
C CYS A 315 12.04 -1.08 9.41
N ALA A 316 11.08 -1.88 8.95
CA ALA A 316 10.22 -2.71 9.81
C ALA A 316 10.89 -4.04 10.19
N THR A 317 11.66 -4.60 9.25
CA THR A 317 12.53 -5.78 9.39
C THR A 317 13.77 -5.56 8.51
N THR A 318 14.75 -6.47 8.54
CA THR A 318 15.84 -6.51 7.55
C THR A 318 15.29 -6.66 6.13
N PRO A 319 16.00 -6.20 5.08
CA PRO A 319 15.66 -6.52 3.69
C PRO A 319 15.51 -8.04 3.46
N PRO A 320 14.76 -8.48 2.43
CA PRO A 320 14.73 -9.88 2.02
C PRO A 320 16.13 -10.37 1.66
N ALA A 321 16.49 -11.56 2.13
CA ALA A 321 17.74 -12.24 1.82
C ALA A 321 17.70 -12.94 0.45
N TYR A 322 18.85 -13.34 -0.07
CA TYR A 322 19.01 -14.00 -1.36
C TYR A 322 18.08 -15.21 -1.51
N SER A 323 18.06 -16.13 -0.55
CA SER A 323 17.19 -17.31 -0.57
C SER A 323 15.71 -16.94 -0.62
N GLU A 324 15.29 -15.94 0.16
CA GLU A 324 13.91 -15.43 0.17
C GLU A 324 13.54 -14.83 -1.20
N LEU A 325 14.47 -14.17 -1.89
CA LEU A 325 14.27 -13.61 -3.23
C LEU A 325 14.23 -14.70 -4.32
N ILE A 326 15.06 -15.74 -4.24
CA ILE A 326 14.98 -16.90 -5.15
C ILE A 326 13.67 -17.69 -4.96
N ASP A 327 13.18 -17.80 -3.72
CA ASP A 327 11.85 -18.38 -3.43
C ASP A 327 10.74 -17.50 -4.01
N ALA A 328 10.83 -16.18 -3.86
CA ALA A 328 9.92 -15.20 -4.47
C ALA A 328 9.89 -15.26 -6.01
N GLY A 329 10.96 -15.76 -6.65
CA GLY A 329 11.08 -15.94 -8.10
C GLY A 329 12.04 -14.96 -8.79
N VAL A 330 12.87 -14.24 -8.03
CA VAL A 330 13.99 -13.47 -8.59
C VAL A 330 15.02 -14.46 -9.13
N HIS A 331 15.62 -14.16 -10.29
CA HIS A 331 16.48 -15.10 -11.03
C HIS A 331 17.67 -14.42 -11.74
N TRP A 332 17.88 -13.12 -11.49
CA TRP A 332 18.90 -12.27 -12.12
C TRP A 332 19.91 -11.68 -11.12
N ILE A 333 19.89 -12.17 -9.87
CA ILE A 333 20.82 -11.79 -8.79
C ILE A 333 21.67 -13.01 -8.42
N ASP A 334 22.91 -12.78 -8.02
CA ASP A 334 23.84 -13.81 -7.55
C ASP A 334 24.03 -13.70 -6.03
N TYR A 335 24.25 -14.84 -5.35
CA TYR A 335 24.63 -14.86 -3.93
C TYR A 335 26.01 -14.24 -3.72
N GLU A 336 26.12 -13.31 -2.78
CA GLU A 336 27.40 -12.72 -2.37
C GLU A 336 27.38 -12.46 -0.86
N ASP A 337 28.38 -12.99 -0.14
CA ASP A 337 28.57 -12.71 1.29
C ASP A 337 29.17 -11.31 1.51
N VAL A 338 28.37 -10.28 1.21
CA VAL A 338 28.62 -8.87 1.53
C VAL A 338 28.35 -8.59 3.02
N SER A 339 29.04 -9.36 3.88
CA SER A 339 28.94 -9.33 5.35
C SER A 339 29.41 -7.99 5.95
N GLY A 340 28.53 -6.99 5.87
CA GLY A 340 28.68 -5.71 6.57
C GLY A 340 27.73 -4.59 6.16
N TRP A 341 27.07 -4.66 4.99
CA TRP A 341 26.43 -3.48 4.39
C TRP A 341 24.96 -3.67 4.03
N GLY A 342 24.07 -2.92 4.68
CA GLY A 342 22.64 -2.81 4.33
C GLY A 342 21.77 -4.03 4.61
N GLY A 343 22.34 -5.19 4.98
CA GLY A 343 21.57 -6.40 5.30
C GLY A 343 21.04 -7.16 4.07
N ALA A 344 21.76 -7.09 2.96
CA ALA A 344 21.58 -7.95 1.79
C ALA A 344 22.79 -8.88 1.64
N ASP A 345 22.57 -10.09 1.15
CA ASP A 345 23.53 -11.19 0.93
C ASP A 345 23.57 -11.62 -0.55
N TYR A 346 23.44 -10.63 -1.44
CA TYR A 346 23.41 -10.80 -2.88
C TYR A 346 24.03 -9.61 -3.61
N SER A 347 24.46 -9.87 -4.84
CA SER A 347 24.91 -8.86 -5.80
C SER A 347 23.81 -8.56 -6.84
N GLY A 348 23.93 -7.43 -7.54
CA GLY A 348 23.02 -7.05 -8.63
C GLY A 348 21.94 -6.03 -8.27
N ASN A 349 21.12 -5.70 -9.27
CA ASN A 349 20.08 -4.69 -9.17
C ASN A 349 18.72 -5.31 -8.80
N LEU A 350 18.00 -4.65 -7.90
CA LEU A 350 16.68 -5.09 -7.47
C LEU A 350 15.85 -3.89 -7.03
N PHE A 351 14.69 -3.67 -7.65
CA PHE A 351 13.69 -2.70 -7.20
C PHE A 351 12.41 -3.44 -6.81
N PHE A 352 11.92 -3.19 -5.60
CA PHE A 352 10.72 -3.83 -5.05
C PHE A 352 9.56 -2.82 -4.98
N THR A 353 8.44 -3.14 -5.65
CA THR A 353 7.19 -2.38 -5.62
C THR A 353 6.08 -3.23 -4.99
N ARG A 354 5.36 -2.68 -4.02
CA ARG A 354 4.15 -3.26 -3.44
C ARG A 354 2.95 -2.45 -3.93
N LEU A 355 2.09 -3.09 -4.71
CA LEU A 355 0.84 -2.52 -5.21
C LEU A 355 -0.35 -3.11 -4.44
N HIS A 356 -1.35 -2.30 -4.13
CA HIS A 356 -2.64 -2.70 -3.58
C HIS A 356 -3.73 -2.25 -4.53
N VAL A 357 -4.50 -3.20 -5.04
CA VAL A 357 -5.60 -2.96 -5.97
C VAL A 357 -6.89 -3.41 -5.30
N ARG A 358 -7.84 -2.47 -5.15
CA ARG A 358 -9.23 -2.80 -4.87
C ARG A 358 -10.01 -2.77 -6.17
N TYR A 359 -10.53 -3.91 -6.63
CA TYR A 359 -11.12 -4.05 -7.96
C TYR A 359 -12.53 -4.63 -7.95
N ASP A 360 -13.33 -4.27 -8.96
CA ASP A 360 -14.62 -4.88 -9.26
C ASP A 360 -14.97 -4.76 -10.76
N ASN A 361 -15.97 -5.53 -11.21
CA ASN A 361 -16.40 -5.62 -12.62
C ASN A 361 -16.85 -4.29 -13.25
N LEU A 362 -17.16 -3.26 -12.45
CA LEU A 362 -17.61 -1.96 -12.96
C LEU A 362 -16.45 -1.00 -13.17
N HIS A 363 -15.49 -0.98 -12.24
CA HIS A 363 -14.36 -0.05 -12.27
C HIS A 363 -13.10 -0.66 -12.92
N PHE A 364 -12.99 -1.99 -12.95
CA PHE A 364 -11.91 -2.75 -13.59
C PHE A 364 -12.47 -3.71 -14.68
N PRO A 365 -12.88 -3.18 -15.86
CA PRO A 365 -13.39 -3.98 -16.98
C PRO A 365 -12.29 -4.72 -17.77
N SER A 366 -11.02 -4.41 -17.52
CA SER A 366 -9.84 -5.02 -18.12
C SER A 366 -8.98 -5.68 -17.03
N ASP A 367 -8.08 -6.56 -17.46
CA ASP A 367 -7.05 -7.13 -16.58
C ASP A 367 -5.94 -6.10 -16.29
N LEU A 368 -5.13 -6.33 -15.25
CA LEU A 368 -4.06 -5.39 -14.92
C LEU A 368 -2.91 -5.58 -15.92
N GLU A 369 -2.67 -4.58 -16.77
CA GLU A 369 -1.48 -4.53 -17.62
C GLU A 369 -0.41 -3.67 -16.94
N PHE A 370 0.85 -4.10 -17.05
CA PHE A 370 1.97 -3.49 -16.34
C PHE A 370 3.12 -3.13 -17.29
N HIS A 371 3.92 -2.16 -16.86
CA HIS A 371 5.23 -1.91 -17.44
C HIS A 371 6.27 -1.71 -16.33
N VAL A 372 7.53 -2.01 -16.67
CA VAL A 372 8.69 -1.66 -15.84
C VAL A 372 9.14 -0.26 -16.22
N THR A 373 9.31 0.60 -15.22
CA THR A 373 9.77 1.98 -15.40
C THR A 373 11.24 2.12 -14.99
N SER A 374 11.87 3.23 -15.38
CA SER A 374 13.12 3.70 -14.79
C SER A 374 12.91 4.53 -13.51
N ASN A 375 11.71 4.49 -12.91
CA ASN A 375 11.36 5.28 -11.74
C ASN A 375 11.92 4.64 -10.47
N MET A 376 13.10 5.08 -10.04
CA MET A 376 13.76 4.65 -8.81
C MET A 376 13.27 5.40 -7.55
N THR A 377 12.20 6.22 -7.66
CA THR A 377 11.71 7.04 -6.54
C THR A 377 11.18 6.15 -5.40
N SER A 378 11.78 6.27 -4.22
CA SER A 378 11.35 5.52 -3.04
C SER A 378 10.01 6.03 -2.48
N HIS A 379 9.15 5.12 -2.06
CA HIS A 379 7.88 5.37 -1.38
C HIS A 379 7.65 4.32 -0.27
N GLN A 380 6.95 4.72 0.77
CA GLN A 380 6.50 3.84 1.85
C GLN A 380 5.23 4.45 2.45
N GLY A 381 4.19 3.65 2.71
CA GLY A 381 3.02 4.04 3.51
C GLY A 381 3.41 4.22 4.97
N ARG A 382 3.87 5.43 5.32
CA ARG A 382 4.51 5.79 6.59
C ARG A 382 3.64 6.83 7.31
N TYR A 383 3.21 6.49 8.52
CA TYR A 383 2.36 7.34 9.34
C TYR A 383 3.07 7.67 10.65
N VAL A 384 3.19 8.97 10.96
CA VAL A 384 4.16 9.45 11.95
C VAL A 384 3.46 9.85 13.25
N MET A 385 3.96 9.40 14.39
CA MET A 385 3.50 9.80 15.72
C MET A 385 4.64 10.48 16.47
N ASN A 386 4.40 11.71 16.95
CA ASN A 386 5.43 12.54 17.57
C ASN A 386 5.17 12.66 19.08
N HIS A 387 5.80 11.78 19.84
CA HIS A 387 5.72 11.73 21.28
C HIS A 387 6.39 12.97 21.86
N MET A 388 5.64 13.73 22.67
CA MET A 388 6.20 14.86 23.40
C MET A 388 7.23 14.36 24.42
N TYR A 389 8.25 15.17 24.69
CA TYR A 389 9.18 14.92 25.78
C TYR A 389 8.40 14.92 27.12
N ASP A 390 8.49 13.81 27.85
CA ASP A 390 7.69 13.52 29.05
C ASP A 390 8.47 13.72 30.37
N GLY A 391 9.79 13.86 30.27
CA GLY A 391 10.66 14.20 31.39
C GLY A 391 10.53 15.66 31.89
N PRO A 392 11.30 16.04 32.92
CA PRO A 392 11.31 17.41 33.44
C PRO A 392 11.88 18.38 32.40
N ILE A 393 11.20 19.50 32.17
CA ILE A 393 11.68 20.61 31.35
C ILE A 393 11.77 21.86 32.22
N ASP A 394 12.99 22.40 32.29
CA ASP A 394 13.38 23.68 32.89
C ASP A 394 14.44 24.31 31.95
N CYS A 395 14.00 25.21 31.08
CA CYS A 395 14.86 25.86 30.06
C CYS A 395 14.97 27.36 30.34
N GLU A 396 16.09 27.99 29.94
CA GLU A 396 16.22 29.44 30.01
C GLU A 396 15.19 30.18 29.13
N GLY A 397 14.57 31.23 29.68
CA GLY A 397 13.67 32.13 28.97
C GLY A 397 12.26 31.59 28.76
N ASP A 398 11.66 31.91 27.60
CA ASP A 398 10.31 31.46 27.20
C ASP A 398 10.35 30.09 26.46
N THR A 399 11.46 29.34 26.54
CA THR A 399 11.78 28.21 25.64
C THR A 399 10.85 26.99 25.82
N ASP A 400 10.47 26.70 27.06
CA ASP A 400 9.56 25.61 27.42
C ASP A 400 8.09 25.91 27.02
N LEU A 401 7.67 27.16 27.17
CA LEU A 401 6.41 27.69 26.64
C LEU A 401 6.37 27.60 25.11
N HIS A 402 7.45 27.97 24.42
CA HIS A 402 7.53 27.80 22.96
C HIS A 402 7.43 26.33 22.54
N TYR A 403 8.09 25.42 23.25
CA TYR A 403 8.00 23.99 23.00
C TYR A 403 6.57 23.47 23.17
N TYR A 404 5.91 23.71 24.31
CA TYR A 404 4.53 23.22 24.51
C TYR A 404 3.49 23.89 23.58
N LEU A 405 3.73 25.12 23.12
CA LEU A 405 2.92 25.73 22.05
C LEU A 405 3.11 25.00 20.72
N GLN A 406 4.35 24.69 20.31
CA GLN A 406 4.63 23.91 19.11
C GLN A 406 4.03 22.49 19.17
N VAL A 407 4.09 21.83 20.33
CA VAL A 407 3.40 20.54 20.54
C VAL A 407 1.89 20.70 20.42
N LYS A 408 1.30 21.78 20.94
CA LYS A 408 -0.14 22.04 20.80
C LYS A 408 -0.55 22.23 19.34
N ASP A 409 0.14 23.10 18.61
CA ASP A 409 -0.11 23.35 17.18
C ASP A 409 0.02 22.04 16.38
N ARG A 410 1.10 21.27 16.62
CA ARG A 410 1.32 19.94 16.01
C ARG A 410 0.18 18.95 16.30
N ARG A 411 -0.41 18.98 17.49
CA ARG A 411 -1.57 18.13 17.83
C ARG A 411 -2.87 18.58 17.16
N GLU A 412 -3.02 19.85 16.80
CA GLU A 412 -4.14 20.32 15.98
C GLU A 412 -3.97 19.83 14.53
N ASP A 413 -2.77 19.93 13.95
CA ASP A 413 -2.43 19.38 12.63
C ASP A 413 -2.61 17.84 12.58
N GLU A 414 -2.17 17.11 13.61
CA GLU A 414 -2.36 15.65 13.72
C GLU A 414 -3.84 15.25 13.71
N LEU A 415 -4.71 16.05 14.33
CA LEU A 415 -6.17 15.84 14.28
C LEU A 415 -6.79 16.22 12.92
N ASP A 416 -6.29 17.24 12.24
CA ASP A 416 -6.78 17.61 10.90
C ASP A 416 -6.29 16.64 9.82
N ASN A 417 -5.09 16.07 9.95
CA ASN A 417 -4.63 14.96 9.10
C ASN A 417 -5.53 13.72 9.26
N LEU A 418 -5.86 13.35 10.51
CA LEU A 418 -6.79 12.25 10.81
C LEU A 418 -8.16 12.45 10.14
N ALA A 419 -8.71 13.66 10.22
CA ALA A 419 -9.95 14.03 9.54
C ALA A 419 -9.81 14.11 8.01
N TYR A 420 -8.69 14.60 7.49
CA TYR A 420 -8.48 14.80 6.06
C TYR A 420 -8.20 13.49 5.30
N TYR A 421 -7.37 12.60 5.86
CA TYR A 421 -6.94 11.36 5.21
C TYR A 421 -7.82 10.15 5.53
N ALA A 422 -8.16 9.88 6.79
CA ALA A 422 -9.07 8.79 7.16
C ALA A 422 -10.55 9.22 7.11
N GLY A 423 -10.87 10.46 7.51
CA GLY A 423 -12.26 10.93 7.59
C GLY A 423 -12.91 10.79 8.96
N TRP A 424 -12.10 10.55 10.00
CA TRP A 424 -12.58 10.45 11.37
C TRP A 424 -12.98 11.83 11.93
N ASP A 425 -13.95 11.85 12.83
CA ASP A 425 -14.37 13.08 13.51
C ASP A 425 -13.33 13.49 14.56
N LYS A 426 -12.56 14.55 14.25
CA LYS A 426 -11.56 15.09 15.17
C LYS A 426 -12.14 15.57 16.50
N ASN A 427 -13.45 15.84 16.61
CA ASN A 427 -14.06 16.25 17.87
C ASN A 427 -14.04 15.14 18.92
N LYS A 428 -14.08 13.86 18.53
CA LYS A 428 -13.90 12.71 19.43
C LYS A 428 -12.53 12.68 20.10
N TYR A 429 -11.52 13.28 19.46
CA TYR A 429 -10.13 13.25 19.88
C TYR A 429 -9.63 14.57 20.49
N ARG A 430 -10.52 15.55 20.77
CA ARG A 430 -10.17 16.86 21.35
C ARG A 430 -9.35 16.78 22.65
N SER A 431 -9.57 15.73 23.45
CA SER A 431 -8.83 15.44 24.68
C SER A 431 -7.31 15.29 24.47
N TYR A 432 -6.89 14.85 23.28
CA TYR A 432 -5.48 14.74 22.90
C TYR A 432 -4.77 16.10 22.86
N ILE A 433 -5.44 17.14 22.37
CA ILE A 433 -4.94 18.52 22.38
C ILE A 433 -4.97 19.07 23.80
N SER A 434 -6.11 18.97 24.50
CA SER A 434 -6.27 19.58 25.83
C SER A 434 -5.40 18.94 26.93
N ALA A 435 -4.86 17.75 26.70
CA ALA A 435 -3.83 17.16 27.56
C ALA A 435 -2.56 18.04 27.67
N ILE A 436 -2.28 18.92 26.70
CA ILE A 436 -1.18 19.89 26.74
C ILE A 436 -1.50 21.12 27.61
N ASP A 437 -2.77 21.43 27.85
CA ASP A 437 -3.13 22.68 28.55
C ASP A 437 -2.61 22.72 29.99
N LYS A 438 -2.54 21.57 30.69
CA LYS A 438 -1.88 21.45 32.00
C LYS A 438 -0.38 21.80 31.95
N ASN A 439 0.30 21.48 30.86
CA ASN A 439 1.72 21.81 30.69
C ASN A 439 1.89 23.31 30.39
N LEU A 440 1.00 23.89 29.57
CA LEU A 440 0.95 25.33 29.31
C LEU A 440 0.61 26.15 30.57
N GLU A 441 -0.26 25.65 31.44
CA GLU A 441 -0.56 26.27 32.75
C GLU A 441 0.63 26.22 33.72
N ARG A 442 1.49 25.19 33.65
CA ARG A 442 2.71 25.08 34.45
C ARG A 442 3.75 26.14 34.06
N VAL A 443 4.00 26.30 32.76
CA VAL A 443 5.09 27.17 32.24
C VAL A 443 4.64 28.62 32.02
N ASP A 444 3.34 28.83 31.82
CA ASP A 444 2.76 30.16 31.64
C ASP A 444 1.57 30.41 32.60
N PRO A 445 1.83 30.47 33.92
CA PRO A 445 0.81 30.74 34.94
C PRO A 445 0.31 32.20 34.92
N GLU A 446 1.11 33.12 34.39
CA GLU A 446 0.70 34.53 34.17
C GLU A 446 -0.10 34.73 32.87
N ASN A 447 -0.30 33.66 32.08
CA ASN A 447 -1.03 33.66 30.81
C ASN A 447 -0.47 34.66 29.76
N LYS A 448 0.87 34.82 29.76
CA LYS A 448 1.68 35.64 28.83
C LYS A 448 1.36 35.31 27.37
N ARG A 449 1.02 34.06 27.04
CA ARG A 449 0.62 33.65 25.68
C ARG A 449 -0.57 34.46 25.13
N ASN A 450 -1.46 34.93 26.01
CA ASN A 450 -2.59 35.80 25.65
C ASN A 450 -2.27 37.31 25.74
N ASN A 451 -1.04 37.70 26.10
CA ASN A 451 -0.59 39.08 26.04
C ASN A 451 -0.25 39.47 24.59
N LEU A 452 -0.92 40.50 24.08
CA LEU A 452 -0.71 41.05 22.72
C LEU A 452 0.77 41.31 22.40
N TRP A 453 1.58 41.73 23.39
CA TRP A 453 3.00 41.99 23.18
C TRP A 453 3.84 40.71 23.00
N PHE A 454 3.48 39.61 23.69
CA PHE A 454 4.12 38.30 23.50
C PHE A 454 3.83 37.73 22.10
N VAL A 455 2.57 37.81 21.66
CA VAL A 455 2.15 37.39 20.31
C VAL A 455 2.90 38.18 19.23
N ILE A 456 3.01 39.51 19.38
CA ILE A 456 3.77 40.37 18.45
C ILE A 456 5.27 40.04 18.48
N LYS A 457 5.87 39.85 19.67
CA LYS A 457 7.31 39.54 19.85
C LYS A 457 7.71 38.22 19.18
N HIS A 458 6.88 37.18 19.29
CA HIS A 458 7.24 35.82 18.88
C HIS A 458 6.60 35.36 17.57
N PHE A 459 5.30 35.60 17.35
CA PHE A 459 4.60 35.17 16.13
C PHE A 459 4.57 36.25 15.04
N GLY A 460 4.70 37.54 15.41
CA GLY A 460 4.66 38.67 14.48
C GLY A 460 5.70 38.64 13.35
N ARG A 461 6.78 37.84 13.51
CA ARG A 461 7.82 37.68 12.49
C ARG A 461 7.43 36.72 11.35
N ASN A 462 6.54 35.75 11.59
CA ASN A 462 6.10 34.79 10.57
C ASN A 462 4.95 35.31 9.69
N ILE A 463 4.20 36.33 10.15
CA ILE A 463 3.11 36.96 9.39
C ILE A 463 3.62 37.61 8.07
N LEU A 464 4.90 37.98 8.01
CA LEU A 464 5.57 38.50 6.80
C LEU A 464 6.24 37.40 5.95
N GLY A 465 6.27 36.14 6.40
CA GLY A 465 6.94 35.03 5.71
C GLY A 465 6.04 34.25 4.73
N TYR A 466 4.72 34.23 4.96
CA TYR A 466 3.79 33.53 4.06
C TYR A 466 3.59 34.30 2.75
N LYS A 467 3.76 33.60 1.61
CA LYS A 467 3.24 34.02 0.30
C LYS A 467 1.71 33.92 0.28
N ALA A 468 1.03 34.78 1.05
CA ALA A 468 -0.41 34.95 0.95
C ALA A 468 -0.78 35.45 -0.45
N THR A 469 -1.81 34.86 -1.06
CA THR A 469 -2.36 35.35 -2.33
C THR A 469 -2.88 36.78 -2.16
N PRO A 470 -2.77 37.64 -3.19
CA PRO A 470 -2.77 39.11 -3.02
C PRO A 470 -4.03 39.68 -2.35
N HIS A 471 -5.18 38.99 -2.44
CA HIS A 471 -6.43 39.41 -1.81
C HIS A 471 -6.39 39.45 -0.27
N TYR A 472 -5.58 38.60 0.39
CA TYR A 472 -5.50 38.58 1.86
C TYR A 472 -4.71 39.76 2.44
N GLN A 473 -3.71 40.28 1.71
CA GLN A 473 -2.89 41.41 2.19
C GLN A 473 -3.75 42.68 2.38
N TYR A 474 -4.64 42.98 1.43
CA TYR A 474 -5.57 44.11 1.54
C TYR A 474 -6.52 43.98 2.73
N ALA A 475 -7.02 42.77 3.02
CA ALA A 475 -7.91 42.54 4.16
C ALA A 475 -7.21 42.87 5.50
N VAL A 476 -5.99 42.35 5.71
CA VAL A 476 -5.21 42.58 6.94
C VAL A 476 -4.83 44.06 7.10
N VAL A 477 -4.32 44.70 6.04
CA VAL A 477 -3.95 46.13 6.07
C VAL A 477 -5.17 47.01 6.37
N THR A 478 -6.34 46.70 5.78
CA THR A 478 -7.59 47.43 6.05
C THR A 478 -8.05 47.26 7.49
N LEU A 479 -7.96 46.05 8.05
CA LEU A 479 -8.38 45.76 9.43
C LEU A 479 -7.48 46.48 10.46
N VAL A 480 -6.16 46.49 10.25
CA VAL A 480 -5.20 47.26 11.04
C VAL A 480 -5.44 48.77 10.91
N GLY A 481 -5.72 49.27 9.70
CA GLY A 481 -6.06 50.68 9.46
C GLY A 481 -7.34 51.13 10.19
N ILE A 482 -8.39 50.29 10.16
CA ILE A 482 -9.64 50.54 10.88
C ILE A 482 -9.41 50.58 12.40
N LEU A 483 -8.65 49.61 12.94
CA LEU A 483 -8.29 49.60 14.37
C LEU A 483 -7.50 50.86 14.78
N GLY A 484 -6.55 51.31 13.95
CA GLY A 484 -5.81 52.56 14.16
C GLY A 484 -6.71 53.81 14.18
N LEU A 485 -7.66 53.90 13.24
CA LEU A 485 -8.64 55.00 13.19
C LEU A 485 -9.60 55.00 14.38
N VAL A 486 -10.02 53.82 14.86
CA VAL A 486 -10.84 53.68 16.08
C VAL A 486 -10.05 54.12 17.32
N PHE A 487 -8.76 53.75 17.43
CA PHE A 487 -7.89 54.21 18.51
C PHE A 487 -7.66 55.72 18.48
N MET A 488 -7.38 56.32 17.32
CA MET A 488 -7.24 57.78 17.20
C MET A 488 -8.54 58.51 17.56
N ARG A 489 -9.72 58.00 17.17
CA ARG A 489 -11.02 58.56 17.61
C ARG A 489 -11.23 58.46 19.13
N ARG A 490 -10.78 57.38 19.79
CA ARG A 490 -10.81 57.26 21.26
C ARG A 490 -9.85 58.24 21.95
N PHE A 491 -8.63 58.41 21.43
CA PHE A 491 -7.63 59.36 21.98
C PHE A 491 -8.07 60.82 21.82
N ALA A 492 -8.61 61.19 20.65
CA ALA A 492 -9.13 62.53 20.39
C ALA A 492 -10.31 62.89 21.31
N ARG A 493 -11.19 61.93 21.64
CA ARG A 493 -12.26 62.15 22.63
C ARG A 493 -11.73 62.35 24.05
N ARG A 494 -10.71 61.61 24.50
CA ARG A 494 -10.12 61.80 25.84
C ARG A 494 -9.47 63.18 26.02
N LYS A 495 -8.80 63.73 25.00
CA LYS A 495 -8.20 65.09 25.08
C LYS A 495 -9.22 66.24 25.21
N LYS A 496 -10.51 66.02 24.94
CA LYS A 496 -11.55 67.06 25.04
C LYS A 496 -12.20 67.20 26.43
N VAL A 497 -11.84 66.35 27.40
CA VAL A 497 -12.44 66.33 28.76
C VAL A 497 -11.54 67.00 29.82
N LEU A 498 -10.27 67.27 29.51
CA LEU A 498 -9.28 67.83 30.44
C LEU A 498 -8.90 69.29 30.15
N ARG A 499 -9.84 70.11 29.67
CA ARG A 499 -9.57 71.54 29.40
C ARG A 499 -10.78 72.48 29.47
N VAL A 500 -11.58 72.36 30.54
CA VAL A 500 -12.39 73.48 31.06
C VAL A 500 -12.25 73.48 32.58
N GLN A 501 -11.54 74.48 33.09
CA GLN A 501 -11.56 74.96 34.46
C GLN A 501 -11.31 76.47 34.40
#